data_AF-A0AA42X4E6-F1
#
_entry.id   AF-A0AA42X4E6-F1
#
_cell.length_a   1.000
_cell.length_b   1.000
_cell.length_c   1.000
_cell.angle_alpha   90.00
_cell.angle_beta   90.00
_cell.angle_gamma   90.00
#
_symmetry.space_group_name_H-M   'P 1'
#
loop_
_entity.id
_entity.type
_entity.pdbx_description
1 polymer ?
#
loop_
_entity_poly.entity_id
_entity_poly.type
_entity_poly.pdbx_seq_one_letter_code
_entity_poly.pdbx_strand_id
1 'polypeptide(L)'
;IVPGLVAREVAPASWQWPERIAARSLDLPRWEAGQRLMQSASPTAFRAIVAGDRIVTANRETIEGCSKAAVRARETVRCTIKVGGNHQ
;
A
#
# COMPACT_ATOMS: atom_id res chain seq x y z
N ILE A 1 22.12 7.87 18.43
CA ILE A 1 21.40 6.79 17.71
C ILE A 1 20.71 5.97 18.79
N VAL A 2 19.38 6.00 18.85
CA VAL A 2 18.65 5.16 19.82
C VAL A 2 18.72 3.72 19.31
N PRO A 3 19.14 2.74 20.13
CA PRO A 3 19.14 1.34 19.72
C PRO A 3 17.74 0.90 19.28
N GLY A 4 17.64 0.17 18.16
CA GLY A 4 16.36 -0.20 17.55
C GLY A 4 15.41 -1.00 18.45
N LEU A 5 15.96 -1.70 19.47
CA LEU A 5 15.20 -2.44 20.48
C LEU A 5 14.32 -1.50 21.33
N VAL A 6 14.91 -0.41 21.84
CA VAL A 6 14.22 0.58 22.69
C VAL A 6 13.12 1.32 21.92
N ALA A 7 13.31 1.51 20.61
CA ALA A 7 12.34 2.21 19.76
C ALA A 7 11.01 1.45 19.61
N ARG A 8 10.99 0.12 19.77
CA ARG A 8 9.78 -0.69 19.66
C ARG A 8 9.01 -0.80 20.98
N GLU A 9 9.72 -0.77 22.10
CA GLU A 9 9.17 -1.09 23.42
C GLU A 9 8.73 0.14 24.22
N VAL A 10 9.36 1.29 23.98
CA VAL A 10 9.15 2.51 24.79
C VAL A 10 8.34 3.59 24.05
N ALA A 11 8.38 3.61 22.72
CA ALA A 11 7.70 4.64 21.95
C ALA A 11 6.20 4.31 21.77
N PRO A 12 5.28 5.24 22.09
CA PRO A 12 3.89 5.11 21.67
C PRO A 12 3.80 4.89 20.16
N ALA A 13 2.88 4.01 19.71
CA ALA A 13 2.70 3.72 18.28
C ALA A 13 2.44 4.98 17.44
N SER A 14 1.84 6.02 18.03
CA SER A 14 1.61 7.32 17.39
C SER A 14 2.89 8.00 16.91
N TRP A 15 4.04 7.72 17.50
CA TRP A 15 5.32 8.33 17.13
C TRP A 15 5.98 7.68 15.92
N GLN A 16 5.59 6.45 15.56
CA GLN A 16 6.10 5.71 14.39
C GLN A 16 7.64 5.67 14.32
N TRP A 17 8.30 5.53 15.47
CA TRP A 17 9.77 5.55 15.54
C TRP A 17 10.43 4.44 14.72
N PRO A 18 9.97 3.17 14.78
CA PRO A 18 10.54 2.11 13.95
C PRO A 18 10.50 2.46 12.45
N GLU A 19 9.38 2.96 11.95
CA GLU A 19 9.20 3.35 10.55
C GLU A 19 10.08 4.55 10.18
N ARG A 20 10.19 5.55 11.07
CA ARG A 20 11.07 6.71 10.87
C ARG A 20 12.55 6.30 10.83
N ILE A 21 12.96 5.39 11.71
CA ILE A 21 14.32 4.84 11.72
C ILE A 21 14.56 4.05 10.44
N ALA A 22 13.64 3.18 10.03
CA ALA A 22 13.77 2.39 8.80
C ALA A 22 13.92 3.29 7.56
N ALA A 23 13.08 4.32 7.43
CA ALA A 23 13.18 5.28 6.33
C ALA A 23 14.51 6.04 6.33
N ARG A 24 14.97 6.48 7.51
CA ARG A 24 16.27 7.14 7.67
C ARG A 24 17.44 6.22 7.35
N SER A 25 17.39 4.95 7.76
CA SER A 25 18.44 3.96 7.47
C SER A 25 18.56 3.63 5.98
N LEU A 26 17.46 3.76 5.23
CA LEU A 26 17.44 3.57 3.78
C LEU A 26 17.73 4.85 2.99
N ASP A 27 17.90 5.98 3.68
CA ASP A 27 18.01 7.33 3.11
C ASP A 27 16.91 7.64 2.08
N LEU A 28 15.67 7.29 2.44
CA LEU A 28 14.49 7.47 1.59
C LEU A 28 13.34 8.09 2.39
N PRO A 29 12.42 8.82 1.72
CA PRO A 29 11.17 9.19 2.36
C PRO A 29 10.36 7.92 2.73
N ARG A 30 9.47 8.04 3.72
CA ARG A 30 8.83 6.87 4.35
C ARG A 30 8.08 5.96 3.37
N TRP A 31 7.46 6.54 2.34
CA TRP A 31 6.69 5.78 1.37
C TRP A 31 7.61 4.92 0.49
N GLU A 32 8.63 5.53 -0.09
CA GLU A 32 9.64 4.88 -0.93
C GLU A 32 10.47 3.87 -0.13
N ALA A 33 10.76 4.18 1.14
CA ALA A 33 11.38 3.24 2.07
C ALA A 33 10.51 1.98 2.27
N GLY A 34 9.21 2.16 2.48
CA GLY A 34 8.26 1.05 2.58
C GLY A 34 8.20 0.22 1.29
N GLN A 35 8.16 0.86 0.13
CA GLN A 35 8.24 0.19 -1.17
C GLN A 35 9.54 -0.58 -1.34
N ARG A 36 10.69 0.00 -0.98
CA ARG A 36 12.01 -0.64 -1.04
C ARG A 36 12.09 -1.85 -0.11
N LEU A 37 11.54 -1.76 1.10
CA LEU A 37 11.45 -2.89 2.03
C LEU A 37 10.59 -4.02 1.45
N MET A 38 9.38 -3.72 0.96
CA MET A 38 8.51 -4.71 0.33
C MET A 38 9.18 -5.38 -0.88
N GLN A 39 9.82 -4.59 -1.75
CA GLN A 39 10.57 -5.10 -2.91
C GLN A 39 11.72 -6.01 -2.48
N SER A 40 12.50 -5.63 -1.47
CA SER A 40 13.62 -6.44 -0.98
C SER A 40 13.16 -7.74 -0.32
N ALA A 41 11.99 -7.75 0.33
CA ALA A 41 11.44 -8.93 0.98
C ALA A 41 10.84 -9.92 -0.03
N SER A 42 10.10 -9.42 -1.03
CA SER A 42 9.59 -10.25 -2.13
C SER A 42 9.26 -9.39 -3.36
N PRO A 43 10.12 -9.43 -4.40
CA PRO A 43 9.86 -8.72 -5.64
C PRO A 43 8.57 -9.19 -6.33
N THR A 44 8.25 -10.48 -6.25
CA THR A 44 7.04 -11.05 -6.85
C THR A 44 5.77 -10.57 -6.15
N ALA A 45 5.75 -10.58 -4.81
CA ALA A 45 4.59 -10.07 -4.06
C ALA A 45 4.40 -8.56 -4.29
N PHE A 46 5.49 -7.79 -4.32
CA PHE A 46 5.40 -6.35 -4.61
C PHE A 46 4.88 -6.07 -6.01
N ARG A 47 5.31 -6.83 -7.04
CA ARG A 47 4.75 -6.71 -8.40
C ARG A 47 3.25 -6.99 -8.44
N ALA A 48 2.74 -7.95 -7.66
CA ALA A 48 1.31 -8.22 -7.56
C ALA A 48 0.54 -7.03 -6.96
N ILE A 49 1.09 -6.38 -5.92
CA ILE A 49 0.53 -5.15 -5.34
C ILE A 49 0.47 -4.04 -6.38
N VAL A 50 1.57 -3.79 -7.10
CA VAL A 50 1.64 -2.75 -8.14
C VAL A 50 0.68 -3.05 -9.29
N ALA A 51 0.52 -4.31 -9.68
CA ALA A 51 -0.47 -4.70 -10.69
C ALA A 51 -1.90 -4.42 -10.24
N GLY A 52 -2.24 -4.72 -8.97
CA GLY A 52 -3.53 -4.37 -8.39
C GLY A 52 -3.77 -2.86 -8.34
N ASP A 53 -2.77 -2.09 -7.91
CA ASP A 53 -2.84 -0.62 -7.86
C ASP A 53 -3.08 0.01 -9.23
N ARG A 54 -2.43 -0.51 -10.29
CA ARG A 54 -2.67 -0.08 -11.68
C ARG A 54 -4.12 -0.31 -12.10
N ILE A 55 -4.70 -1.47 -11.77
CA ILE A 55 -6.10 -1.77 -12.09
C ILE A 55 -7.04 -0.82 -11.32
N VAL A 56 -6.81 -0.61 -10.02
CA VAL A 56 -7.64 0.29 -9.21
C VAL A 56 -7.56 1.72 -9.72
N THR A 57 -6.35 2.21 -10.02
CA THR A 57 -6.13 3.57 -10.51
C THR A 57 -6.78 3.78 -11.88
N ALA A 58 -6.64 2.82 -12.80
CA ALA A 58 -7.28 2.88 -14.11
C ALA A 58 -8.82 2.84 -14.06
N ASN A 59 -9.40 2.39 -12.95
CA ASN A 59 -10.85 2.24 -12.75
C ASN A 59 -11.38 3.09 -11.59
N ARG A 60 -10.63 4.11 -11.15
CA ARG A 60 -10.90 4.85 -9.91
C ARG A 60 -12.33 5.36 -9.81
N GLU A 61 -12.82 6.05 -10.85
CA GLU A 61 -14.16 6.61 -10.89
C GLU A 61 -15.24 5.53 -10.85
N THR A 62 -15.06 4.45 -11.62
CA THR A 62 -15.97 3.31 -11.66
C THR A 62 -16.06 2.62 -10.30
N ILE A 63 -14.90 2.34 -9.67
CA ILE A 63 -14.83 1.70 -8.36
C ILE A 63 -15.45 2.60 -7.28
N GLU A 64 -15.19 3.90 -7.33
CA GLU A 64 -15.80 4.86 -6.39
C GLU A 64 -17.33 4.89 -6.53
N GLY A 65 -17.84 4.90 -7.76
CA GLY A 65 -19.27 4.82 -8.05
C GLY A 65 -19.91 3.53 -7.53
N CYS A 66 -19.28 2.38 -7.80
CA CYS A 66 -19.72 1.08 -7.29
C CYS A 66 -19.69 1.01 -5.76
N SER A 67 -18.66 1.56 -5.11
CA SER A 67 -18.56 1.62 -3.65
C SER A 67 -19.70 2.46 -3.05
N LYS A 68 -19.99 3.63 -3.62
CA LYS A 68 -21.14 4.46 -3.23
C LYS A 68 -22.47 3.72 -3.42
N ALA A 69 -22.63 2.98 -4.51
CA ALA A 69 -23.83 2.18 -4.76
C ALA A 69 -23.98 1.04 -3.72
N ALA A 70 -22.90 0.33 -3.41
CA ALA A 70 -22.87 -0.72 -2.39
C ALA A 70 -23.27 -0.18 -1.01
N VAL A 71 -22.74 0.98 -0.61
CA VAL A 71 -23.11 1.63 0.66
C VAL A 71 -24.60 1.99 0.69
N ARG A 72 -25.15 2.51 -0.42
CA ARG A 72 -26.57 2.88 -0.51
C ARG A 72 -27.49 1.67 -0.45
N ALA A 73 -27.13 0.59 -1.15
CA ALA A 73 -27.91 -0.63 -1.21
C ALA A 73 -27.70 -1.54 0.02
N ARG A 74 -26.66 -1.29 0.82
CA ARG A 74 -26.23 -2.12 1.97
C ARG A 74 -25.96 -3.58 1.60
N GLU A 75 -25.52 -3.78 0.37
CA GLU A 75 -25.24 -5.10 -0.19
C GLU A 75 -24.02 -5.04 -1.11
N THR A 76 -23.50 -6.21 -1.46
CA THR A 76 -22.44 -6.35 -2.45
C THR A 76 -22.98 -6.10 -3.86
N VAL A 77 -22.36 -5.19 -4.61
CA VAL A 77 -22.76 -4.89 -5.99
C VAL A 77 -21.75 -5.45 -7.00
N ARG A 78 -22.23 -5.79 -8.20
CA ARG A 78 -21.35 -6.13 -9.32
C ARG A 78 -20.79 -4.85 -9.94
N CYS A 79 -19.47 -4.79 -10.07
CA CYS A 79 -18.77 -3.67 -10.71
C CYS A 79 -18.01 -4.17 -11.94
N THR A 80 -18.28 -3.59 -13.10
CA THR A 80 -17.54 -3.92 -14.34
C THR A 80 -16.34 -2.99 -14.45
N ILE A 81 -15.14 -3.56 -14.36
CA ILE A 81 -13.87 -2.83 -14.49
C ILE A 81 -13.19 -3.14 -15.82
N LYS A 82 -12.37 -2.19 -16.29
CA LYS A 82 -11.50 -2.33 -17.44
C LYS A 82 -10.16 -2.92 -17.01
N VAL A 83 -9.73 -3.98 -17.67
CA VAL A 83 -8.40 -4.57 -17.47
C VAL A 83 -7.66 -4.49 -18.79
N GLY A 84 -6.46 -3.90 -18.78
CA GLY A 84 -5.60 -3.91 -19.96
C GLY A 84 -5.05 -5.31 -20.19
N GLY A 85 -5.15 -5.81 -21.43
CA GLY A 85 -4.48 -7.04 -21.81
C GLY A 85 -2.97 -6.82 -21.80
N ASN A 86 -2.26 -7.45 -20.86
CA ASN A 86 -0.80 -7.46 -20.90
C ASN A 86 -0.37 -8.46 -21.99
N HIS A 87 -0.02 -7.96 -23.18
CA HIS A 87 1.05 -8.61 -23.94
C HIS A 87 2.38 -8.18 -23.30
N GLN A 88 2.95 -9.09 -22.51
CA GLN A 88 4.35 -9.06 -22.14
C GLN A 88 4.92 -10.45 -22.31
#